data_AF-A0A8T4Q3N2-F1
#
_entry.id   AF-A0A8T4Q3N2-F1
#
_cell.length_a   1.000
_cell.length_b   1.000
_cell.length_c   1.000
_cell.angle_alpha   90.00
_cell.angle_beta   90.00
_cell.angle_gamma   90.00
#
_symmetry.space_group_name_H-M   'P 1'
#
loop_
_entity.id
_entity.type
_entity.pdbx_description
1 polymer ?
#
loop_
_entity_poly.entity_id
_entity_poly.type
_entity_poly.pdbx_seq_one_letter_code
_entity_poly.pdbx_strand_id
1 'polypeptide(L)'
;MKNVFLGIFVFLLMSSVCLATMQGSDNSGNQIQTQGQNPDEDTQIQNMGQETQYRNQFQIMGENGQQIQIQKKDSNGIRIKDSNVEANSDLEVSEEDGKIKIILNNGRNAEVKLMPNTASERALERLRLKVCVPETCQIELKEVGQGNNTKLAYEIQAERHSKLLGLFNAKMQVRAQIDAENGEILKVGKPWWAFLAVEPEE
;
A
#
# COMPACT_ATOMS: atom_id res chain seq x y z
N MET A 1 8.58 -44.71 17.01
CA MET A 1 9.88 -44.10 16.66
C MET A 1 9.76 -42.61 16.85
N LYS A 2 10.39 -42.09 17.90
CA LYS A 2 10.39 -40.67 18.31
C LYS A 2 11.61 -40.03 17.65
N ASN A 3 11.47 -38.89 16.99
CA ASN A 3 12.57 -37.96 16.74
C ASN A 3 12.03 -36.53 16.88
N VAL A 4 12.33 -35.95 18.04
CA VAL A 4 12.13 -34.55 18.40
C VAL A 4 13.40 -33.83 17.98
N PHE A 5 13.31 -32.91 17.02
CA PHE A 5 14.41 -32.01 16.67
C PHE A 5 14.13 -30.64 17.31
N LEU A 6 14.76 -30.44 18.47
CA LEU A 6 14.83 -29.18 19.20
C LEU A 6 16.06 -28.43 18.68
N GLY A 7 15.86 -27.49 17.74
CA GLY A 7 16.92 -26.64 17.19
C GLY A 7 16.95 -25.30 17.92
N ILE A 8 17.83 -25.18 18.91
CA ILE A 8 18.17 -23.93 19.59
C ILE A 8 19.09 -23.13 18.66
N PHE A 9 18.61 -22.02 18.10
CA PHE A 9 19.44 -21.06 17.38
C PHE A 9 19.82 -19.91 18.32
N VAL A 10 21.00 -20.02 18.94
CA VAL A 10 21.71 -18.91 19.57
C VAL A 10 22.49 -18.21 18.47
N PHE A 11 22.02 -17.04 18.01
CA PHE A 11 22.85 -16.17 17.18
C PHE A 11 23.51 -15.09 18.03
N LEU A 12 24.84 -15.19 18.03
CA LEU A 12 25.82 -14.35 18.70
C LEU A 12 25.74 -12.89 18.25
N LEU A 13 25.81 -12.01 19.25
CA LEU A 13 26.25 -10.62 19.14
C LEU A 13 27.67 -10.57 18.54
N MET A 14 27.83 -9.86 17.43
CA MET A 14 29.12 -9.33 16.99
C MET A 14 28.95 -7.85 16.67
N SER A 15 29.25 -7.06 17.69
CA SER A 15 29.68 -5.67 17.61
C SER A 15 30.81 -5.51 16.59
N SER A 16 30.66 -4.58 15.64
CA SER A 16 31.80 -4.03 14.90
C SER A 16 31.71 -2.51 14.90
N VAL A 17 32.57 -1.93 15.75
CA VAL A 17 32.99 -0.54 15.77
C VAL A 17 34.07 -0.40 14.72
N CYS A 18 33.92 0.54 13.78
CA CYS A 18 34.97 1.12 12.93
C CYS A 18 34.35 2.35 12.25
N LEU A 19 35.01 3.48 12.00
CA LEU A 19 36.31 4.04 12.38
C LEU A 19 36.22 5.49 11.85
N ALA A 20 36.55 6.48 12.66
CA ALA A 20 36.65 7.88 12.22
C ALA A 20 38.02 8.13 11.58
N THR A 21 38.07 8.98 10.54
CA THR A 21 39.14 9.87 10.01
C THR A 21 38.74 10.20 8.56
N MET A 22 38.93 11.39 7.95
CA MET A 22 40.05 12.33 8.04
C MET A 22 39.65 13.68 7.39
N GLN A 23 40.33 14.73 7.84
CA GLN A 23 40.31 16.12 7.36
C GLN A 23 40.92 16.33 5.96
N GLY A 24 40.45 17.39 5.29
CA GLY A 24 41.33 18.42 4.73
C GLY A 24 41.59 18.40 3.21
N SER A 25 41.20 19.49 2.53
CA SER A 25 42.11 20.22 1.63
C SER A 25 41.51 21.58 1.23
N ASP A 26 42.20 22.65 1.63
CA ASP A 26 42.13 23.97 1.00
C ASP A 26 42.62 23.89 -0.46
N ASN A 27 42.22 24.83 -1.32
CA ASN A 27 43.10 25.94 -1.78
C ASN A 27 42.63 26.60 -3.09
N SER A 28 42.94 27.90 -3.15
CA SER A 28 43.25 28.74 -4.32
C SER A 28 42.15 29.18 -5.27
N GLY A 29 41.90 30.49 -5.22
CA GLY A 29 41.12 31.21 -6.20
C GLY A 29 41.83 31.42 -7.54
N ASN A 30 41.06 31.95 -8.49
CA ASN A 30 41.59 32.61 -9.65
C ASN A 30 40.66 33.78 -10.02
N GLN A 31 41.22 34.99 -10.01
CA GLN A 31 40.59 36.18 -10.56
C GLN A 31 40.90 36.21 -12.06
N ILE A 32 39.87 36.34 -12.91
CA ILE A 32 40.04 36.80 -14.28
C ILE A 32 39.12 38.00 -14.46
N GLN A 33 39.76 39.16 -14.66
CA GLN A 33 39.14 40.35 -15.21
C GLN A 33 38.95 40.15 -16.71
N THR A 34 37.72 40.32 -17.19
CA THR A 34 37.46 40.61 -18.60
C THR A 34 36.45 41.76 -18.67
N GLN A 35 36.98 42.95 -18.98
CA GLN A 35 36.20 44.06 -19.50
C GLN A 35 35.92 43.80 -20.99
N GLY A 36 34.66 43.92 -21.38
CA GLY A 36 34.20 43.85 -22.76
C GLY A 36 32.73 44.21 -22.82
N GLN A 37 32.45 45.50 -23.02
CA GLN A 37 31.11 46.06 -23.22
C GLN A 37 30.53 45.64 -24.57
N ASN A 38 29.32 45.08 -24.57
CA ASN A 38 28.27 45.51 -25.50
C ASN A 38 26.87 45.11 -24.96
N PRO A 39 25.88 46.01 -25.02
CA PRO A 39 24.52 45.78 -24.54
C PRO A 39 23.65 45.14 -25.62
N ASP A 40 22.48 44.65 -25.19
CA ASP A 40 21.35 44.14 -26.01
C ASP A 40 21.31 42.62 -26.21
N GLU A 41 20.85 41.90 -25.18
CA GLU A 41 19.79 40.89 -25.30
C GLU A 41 19.35 40.45 -23.89
N ASP A 42 18.42 41.22 -23.32
CA ASP A 42 17.79 40.92 -22.03
C ASP A 42 16.73 39.82 -22.24
N THR A 43 17.19 38.58 -22.48
CA THR A 43 16.33 37.40 -22.38
C THR A 43 16.46 36.85 -20.97
N GLN A 44 15.55 37.30 -20.10
CA GLN A 44 15.39 36.78 -18.75
C GLN A 44 14.94 35.31 -18.82
N ILE A 45 15.89 34.38 -18.77
CA ILE A 45 15.63 33.00 -18.36
C ILE A 45 15.60 32.99 -16.83
N GLN A 46 14.44 33.29 -16.26
CA GLN A 46 14.09 32.96 -14.89
C GLN A 46 12.78 32.17 -14.90
N ASN A 47 12.86 30.90 -15.26
CA ASN A 47 11.78 29.94 -15.06
C ASN A 47 12.40 28.55 -14.84
N MET A 48 12.84 28.26 -13.61
CA MET A 48 13.16 26.89 -13.20
C MET A 48 13.28 26.76 -11.67
N GLY A 49 12.34 27.36 -10.93
CA GLY A 49 12.37 27.33 -9.46
C GLY A 49 11.03 27.05 -8.78
N GLN A 50 9.95 26.82 -9.53
CA GLN A 50 8.61 26.69 -8.95
C GLN A 50 7.75 25.72 -9.77
N GLU A 51 7.94 24.42 -9.60
CA GLU A 51 6.88 23.43 -9.89
C GLU A 51 7.27 22.06 -9.34
N THR A 52 7.04 21.85 -8.06
CA THR A 52 6.59 20.56 -7.49
C THR A 52 6.02 20.87 -6.11
N GLN A 53 4.99 21.72 -6.04
CA GLN A 53 4.06 21.60 -4.92
C GLN A 53 3.31 20.29 -5.16
N TYR A 54 3.86 19.22 -4.59
CA TYR A 54 3.30 17.89 -4.60
C TYR A 54 1.83 17.97 -4.22
N ARG A 55 0.95 17.69 -5.20
CA ARG A 55 -0.49 17.57 -4.97
C ARG A 55 -0.67 16.30 -4.13
N ASN A 56 -0.65 16.45 -2.80
CA ASN A 56 -0.80 15.34 -1.87
C ASN A 56 -2.19 14.69 -1.95
N GLN A 57 -3.10 15.28 -2.74
CA GLN A 57 -4.41 14.74 -3.01
C GLN A 57 -4.83 15.02 -4.46
N PHE A 58 -5.42 14.03 -5.10
CA PHE A 58 -6.11 14.18 -6.38
C PHE A 58 -7.43 13.42 -6.38
N GLN A 59 -8.28 13.75 -7.34
CA GLN A 59 -9.60 13.13 -7.50
C GLN A 59 -9.73 12.59 -8.91
N ILE A 60 -10.26 11.38 -9.02
CA ILE A 60 -10.63 10.78 -10.30
C ILE A 60 -12.13 10.45 -10.29
N MET A 61 -12.70 10.31 -11.47
CA MET A 61 -14.07 9.88 -11.65
C MET A 61 -14.10 8.37 -11.87
N GLY A 62 -14.83 7.65 -11.02
CA GLY A 62 -15.03 6.20 -11.15
C GLY A 62 -15.96 5.86 -12.30
N GLU A 63 -16.05 4.56 -12.63
CA GLU A 63 -16.88 4.05 -13.73
C GLU A 63 -18.37 4.41 -13.58
N ASN A 64 -18.87 4.57 -12.34
CA ASN A 64 -20.27 4.93 -12.07
C ASN A 64 -20.45 6.45 -11.86
N GLY A 65 -19.46 7.26 -12.21
CA GLY A 65 -19.51 8.73 -12.05
C GLY A 65 -19.23 9.22 -10.63
N GLN A 66 -18.88 8.34 -9.69
CA GLN A 66 -18.54 8.72 -8.32
C GLN A 66 -17.14 9.36 -8.22
N GLN A 67 -16.94 10.27 -7.27
CA GLN A 67 -15.63 10.87 -7.01
C GLN A 67 -14.80 9.96 -6.11
N ILE A 68 -13.60 9.59 -6.58
CA ILE A 68 -12.62 8.82 -5.82
C ILE A 68 -11.53 9.78 -5.37
N GLN A 69 -11.23 9.80 -4.08
CA GLN A 69 -10.19 10.65 -3.51
C GLN A 69 -8.95 9.81 -3.22
N ILE A 70 -7.80 10.23 -3.76
CA ILE A 70 -6.53 9.56 -3.52
C ILE A 70 -5.63 10.54 -2.80
N GLN A 71 -5.16 10.15 -1.62
CA GLN A 71 -4.26 10.94 -0.78
C GLN A 71 -2.93 10.21 -0.67
N LYS A 72 -1.82 10.89 -0.97
CA LYS A 72 -0.48 10.39 -0.69
C LYS A 72 -0.17 10.59 0.79
N LYS A 73 0.37 9.56 1.44
CA LYS A 73 0.90 9.63 2.80
C LYS A 73 2.37 10.06 2.76
N ASP A 74 2.86 10.65 3.84
CA ASP A 74 4.25 11.11 3.95
C ASP A 74 5.29 9.99 3.78
N SER A 75 4.89 8.73 4.00
CA SER A 75 5.76 7.54 4.03
C SER A 75 5.67 6.65 2.78
N ASN A 76 5.56 7.23 1.57
CA ASN A 76 5.37 6.52 0.29
C ASN A 76 4.07 5.70 0.14
N GLY A 77 3.19 5.73 1.14
CA GLY A 77 1.89 5.08 1.09
C GLY A 77 0.82 5.94 0.43
N ILE A 78 -0.33 5.33 0.17
CA ILE A 78 -1.54 6.02 -0.30
C ILE A 78 -2.75 5.64 0.54
N ARG A 79 -3.77 6.48 0.44
CA ARG A 79 -5.11 6.25 0.94
C ARG A 79 -6.08 6.49 -0.20
N ILE A 80 -6.83 5.46 -0.58
CA ILE A 80 -7.87 5.53 -1.60
C ILE A 80 -9.21 5.53 -0.88
N LYS A 81 -9.99 6.59 -1.07
CA LYS A 81 -11.34 6.72 -0.52
C LYS A 81 -12.36 6.71 -1.65
N ASP A 82 -13.25 5.72 -1.61
CA ASP A 82 -14.41 5.61 -2.49
C ASP A 82 -15.66 5.60 -1.62
N SER A 83 -16.41 6.70 -1.66
CA SER A 83 -17.61 6.90 -0.83
C SER A 83 -17.31 6.78 0.69
N ASN A 84 -17.86 5.77 1.36
CA ASN A 84 -17.65 5.50 2.79
C ASN A 84 -16.58 4.43 3.06
N VAL A 85 -15.93 3.92 2.00
CA VAL A 85 -14.95 2.85 2.08
C VAL A 85 -13.56 3.43 1.84
N GLU A 86 -12.62 3.09 2.71
CA GLU A 86 -11.23 3.54 2.65
C GLU A 86 -10.30 2.33 2.56
N ALA A 87 -9.39 2.35 1.59
CA ALA A 87 -8.29 1.41 1.50
C ALA A 87 -6.96 2.11 1.76
N ASN A 88 -6.15 1.51 2.63
CA ASN A 88 -4.79 1.95 2.91
C ASN A 88 -3.79 1.14 2.08
N SER A 89 -2.71 1.77 1.62
CA SER A 89 -1.60 1.07 0.97
C SER A 89 -0.27 1.69 1.39
N ASP A 90 0.76 0.87 1.41
CA ASP A 90 2.15 1.30 1.55
C ASP A 90 2.89 1.23 0.20
N LEU A 91 2.15 1.04 -0.90
CA LEU A 91 2.70 0.93 -2.24
C LEU A 91 2.80 2.29 -2.94
N GLU A 92 3.83 2.41 -3.79
CA GLU A 92 4.06 3.60 -4.60
C GLU A 92 3.03 3.70 -5.74
N VAL A 93 2.44 4.88 -5.88
CA VAL A 93 1.43 5.17 -6.91
C VAL A 93 1.93 6.16 -7.94
N SER A 94 1.74 5.77 -9.19
CA SER A 94 1.84 6.64 -10.36
C SER A 94 0.45 6.86 -10.96
N GLU A 95 0.16 8.09 -11.36
CA GLU A 95 -0.99 8.42 -12.18
C GLU A 95 -0.52 8.57 -13.62
N GLU A 96 -1.12 7.83 -14.55
CA GLU A 96 -0.81 7.91 -15.98
C GLU A 96 -2.12 7.80 -16.76
N ASP A 97 -2.41 8.79 -17.62
CA ASP A 97 -3.63 8.84 -18.44
C ASP A 97 -4.95 8.73 -17.63
N GLY A 98 -4.99 9.32 -16.43
CA GLY A 98 -6.15 9.25 -15.54
C GLY A 98 -6.38 7.87 -14.91
N LYS A 99 -5.39 6.97 -15.01
CA LYS A 99 -5.40 5.63 -14.41
C LYS A 99 -4.42 5.58 -13.25
N ILE A 100 -4.82 4.89 -12.19
CA ILE A 100 -3.95 4.60 -11.05
C ILE A 100 -3.12 3.37 -11.40
N LYS A 101 -1.79 3.52 -11.43
CA LYS A 101 -0.85 2.42 -11.59
C LYS A 101 0.02 2.29 -10.34
N ILE A 102 0.29 1.05 -9.97
CA ILE A 102 1.18 0.69 -8.86
C ILE A 102 2.35 -0.10 -9.43
N ILE A 103 3.56 0.29 -9.05
CA ILE A 103 4.78 -0.44 -9.40
C ILE A 103 4.96 -1.55 -8.37
N LEU A 104 4.87 -2.80 -8.80
CA LEU A 104 5.03 -3.95 -7.92
C LEU A 104 6.51 -4.26 -7.66
N ASN A 105 6.81 -5.05 -6.63
CA ASN A 105 8.17 -5.46 -6.28
C ASN A 105 8.92 -6.22 -7.39
N ASN A 106 8.19 -6.81 -8.34
CA ASN A 106 8.76 -7.50 -9.49
C ASN A 106 8.97 -6.59 -10.72
N GLY A 107 8.77 -5.27 -10.55
CA GLY A 107 8.89 -4.26 -11.59
C GLY A 107 7.70 -4.17 -12.54
N ARG A 108 6.65 -4.97 -12.34
CA ARG A 108 5.42 -4.91 -13.15
C ARG A 108 4.56 -3.72 -12.70
N ASN A 109 4.01 -2.99 -13.66
CA ASN A 109 2.96 -2.01 -13.39
C ASN A 109 1.60 -2.72 -13.34
N ALA A 110 0.88 -2.59 -12.24
CA ALA A 110 -0.49 -3.07 -12.08
C ALA A 110 -1.45 -1.87 -12.02
N GLU A 111 -2.53 -1.94 -12.80
CA GLU A 111 -3.56 -0.90 -12.86
C GLU A 111 -4.64 -1.19 -11.81
N VAL A 112 -4.99 -0.20 -10.97
CA VAL A 112 -6.11 -0.33 -10.04
C VAL A 112 -7.41 -0.06 -10.81
N LYS A 113 -8.03 -1.13 -11.30
CA LYS A 113 -9.32 -1.04 -12.03
C LYS A 113 -10.50 -1.17 -11.08
N LEU A 114 -10.36 -2.01 -10.04
CA LEU A 114 -11.37 -2.19 -9.03
C LEU A 114 -11.18 -1.20 -7.87
N MET A 115 -12.24 -0.51 -7.47
CA MET A 115 -12.20 0.44 -6.36
C MET A 115 -12.51 -0.24 -5.00
N PRO A 116 -12.10 0.39 -3.87
CA PRO A 116 -12.29 -0.18 -2.54
C PRO A 116 -13.74 -0.57 -2.24
N ASN A 117 -14.71 0.24 -2.66
CA ASN A 117 -16.13 -0.05 -2.42
C ASN A 117 -16.54 -1.39 -3.06
N THR A 118 -16.33 -1.55 -4.37
CA THR A 118 -16.66 -2.78 -5.10
C THR A 118 -15.86 -3.99 -4.61
N ALA A 119 -14.58 -3.79 -4.26
CA ALA A 119 -13.75 -4.84 -3.69
C ALA A 119 -14.30 -5.33 -2.33
N SER A 120 -14.74 -4.39 -1.48
CA SER A 120 -15.30 -4.69 -0.17
C SER A 120 -16.64 -5.44 -0.30
N GLU A 121 -17.52 -5.04 -1.22
CA GLU A 121 -18.79 -5.72 -1.47
C GLU A 121 -18.56 -7.20 -1.86
N ARG A 122 -17.65 -7.45 -2.83
CA ARG A 122 -17.29 -8.82 -3.24
C ARG A 122 -16.69 -9.64 -2.10
N ALA A 123 -15.84 -9.01 -1.29
CA ALA A 123 -15.24 -9.66 -0.13
C ALA A 123 -16.29 -10.03 0.93
N LEU A 124 -17.18 -9.10 1.28
CA LEU A 124 -18.25 -9.29 2.25
C LEU A 124 -19.21 -10.40 1.81
N GLU A 125 -19.62 -10.42 0.54
CA GLU A 125 -20.43 -11.50 -0.03
C GLU A 125 -19.75 -12.86 0.16
N ARG A 126 -18.45 -12.94 -0.18
CA ARG A 126 -17.70 -14.19 -0.05
C ARG A 126 -17.48 -14.63 1.39
N LEU A 127 -17.37 -13.67 2.31
CA LEU A 127 -17.20 -13.87 3.74
C LEU A 127 -18.53 -14.13 4.47
N ARG A 128 -19.67 -13.91 3.80
CA ARG A 128 -21.03 -13.95 4.37
C ARG A 128 -21.18 -12.93 5.50
N LEU A 129 -20.75 -11.70 5.24
CA LEU A 129 -20.90 -10.54 6.11
C LEU A 129 -21.79 -9.51 5.41
N LYS A 130 -22.64 -8.80 6.14
CA LYS A 130 -23.47 -7.74 5.56
C LYS A 130 -22.82 -6.36 5.56
N VAL A 131 -22.01 -6.06 6.58
CA VAL A 131 -21.47 -4.71 6.78
C VAL A 131 -20.00 -4.79 7.20
N CYS A 132 -19.18 -3.94 6.57
CA CYS A 132 -17.81 -3.65 6.99
C CYS A 132 -17.84 -2.44 7.92
N VAL A 133 -17.60 -2.64 9.22
CA VAL A 133 -17.60 -1.55 10.21
C VAL A 133 -16.15 -1.09 10.45
N PRO A 134 -15.82 0.21 10.37
CA PRO A 134 -14.44 0.71 10.43
C PRO A 134 -13.60 0.24 11.63
N GLU A 135 -14.19 0.00 12.81
CA GLU A 135 -13.42 -0.49 13.98
C GLU A 135 -13.00 -1.96 13.88
N THR A 136 -13.71 -2.76 13.07
CA THR A 136 -13.52 -4.22 12.99
C THR A 136 -13.15 -4.71 11.60
N CYS A 137 -13.23 -3.83 10.60
CA CYS A 137 -13.00 -4.12 9.20
C CYS A 137 -11.90 -3.21 8.66
N GLN A 138 -10.83 -3.82 8.19
CA GLN A 138 -9.65 -3.17 7.63
C GLN A 138 -9.52 -3.56 6.17
N ILE A 139 -9.29 -2.56 5.31
CA ILE A 139 -9.10 -2.76 3.88
C ILE A 139 -7.74 -2.20 3.51
N GLU A 140 -6.90 -3.07 2.95
CA GLU A 140 -5.56 -2.73 2.52
C GLU A 140 -5.36 -3.12 1.06
N LEU A 141 -4.78 -2.22 0.27
CA LEU A 141 -4.29 -2.54 -1.06
C LEU A 141 -2.81 -2.94 -0.94
N LYS A 142 -2.47 -4.18 -1.29
CA LYS A 142 -1.11 -4.69 -1.14
C LYS A 142 -0.74 -5.69 -2.22
N GLU A 143 0.55 -6.02 -2.26
CA GLU A 143 1.06 -7.10 -3.11
C GLU A 143 0.84 -8.45 -2.46
N VAL A 144 0.41 -9.43 -3.27
CA VAL A 144 0.24 -10.82 -2.85
C VAL A 144 0.86 -11.76 -3.89
N GLY A 145 1.33 -12.92 -3.46
CA GLY A 145 2.05 -13.86 -4.32
C GLY A 145 3.57 -13.70 -4.24
N GLN A 146 4.29 -14.40 -5.11
CA GLN A 146 5.75 -14.42 -5.14
C GLN A 146 6.26 -14.51 -6.60
N GLY A 147 7.36 -13.80 -6.88
CA GLY A 147 8.05 -13.83 -8.17
C GLY A 147 7.18 -13.33 -9.33
N ASN A 148 7.04 -14.17 -10.36
CA ASN A 148 6.26 -13.82 -11.55
C ASN A 148 4.73 -13.87 -11.32
N ASN A 149 4.29 -14.42 -10.19
CA ASN A 149 2.87 -14.51 -9.83
C ASN A 149 2.43 -13.41 -8.85
N THR A 150 3.25 -12.35 -8.66
CA THR A 150 2.86 -11.21 -7.81
C THR A 150 1.69 -10.45 -8.43
N LYS A 151 0.65 -10.27 -7.64
CA LYS A 151 -0.59 -9.59 -7.97
C LYS A 151 -0.83 -8.44 -7.01
N LEU A 152 -1.49 -7.40 -7.52
CA LEU A 152 -2.04 -6.32 -6.70
C LEU A 152 -3.42 -6.75 -6.20
N ALA A 153 -3.64 -6.76 -4.89
CA ALA A 153 -4.89 -7.21 -4.32
C ALA A 153 -5.34 -6.34 -3.14
N TYR A 154 -6.66 -6.15 -3.04
CA TYR A 154 -7.29 -5.71 -1.81
C TYR A 154 -7.36 -6.88 -0.84
N GLU A 155 -6.80 -6.72 0.35
CA GLU A 155 -7.05 -7.59 1.48
C GLU A 155 -8.05 -6.92 2.43
N ILE A 156 -9.18 -7.58 2.60
CA ILE A 156 -10.22 -7.20 3.53
C ILE A 156 -10.09 -8.13 4.73
N GLN A 157 -9.85 -7.57 5.91
CA GLN A 157 -9.84 -8.29 7.18
C GLN A 157 -11.01 -7.81 8.02
N ALA A 158 -11.85 -8.73 8.49
CA ALA A 158 -12.98 -8.40 9.35
C ALA A 158 -13.00 -9.28 10.60
N GLU A 159 -13.34 -8.71 11.74
CA GLU A 159 -13.69 -9.44 12.96
C GLU A 159 -15.19 -9.67 12.99
N ARG A 160 -15.62 -10.90 13.25
CA ARG A 160 -17.03 -11.24 13.46
C ARG A 160 -17.25 -12.06 14.71
N HIS A 161 -18.44 -11.95 15.29
CA HIS A 161 -18.82 -12.72 16.46
C HIS A 161 -19.30 -14.12 16.07
N SER A 162 -19.04 -15.08 16.94
CA SER A 162 -19.42 -16.47 16.71
C SER A 162 -19.63 -17.23 18.01
N LYS A 163 -20.36 -18.33 17.92
CA LYS A 163 -20.51 -19.24 19.06
C LYS A 163 -19.85 -20.57 18.75
N LEU A 164 -18.76 -20.87 19.45
CA LEU A 164 -18.11 -22.17 19.36
C LEU A 164 -19.01 -23.22 20.00
N LEU A 165 -19.41 -24.23 19.21
CA LEU A 165 -20.37 -25.26 19.58
C LEU A 165 -21.72 -24.72 20.10
N GLY A 166 -22.06 -23.47 19.76
CA GLY A 166 -23.28 -22.80 20.25
C GLY A 166 -23.23 -22.32 21.71
N LEU A 167 -22.14 -22.57 22.45
CA LEU A 167 -22.06 -22.32 23.90
C LEU A 167 -21.13 -21.16 24.26
N PHE A 168 -19.98 -21.05 23.59
CA PHE A 168 -18.94 -20.08 23.96
C PHE A 168 -18.84 -18.96 22.93
N ASN A 169 -18.97 -17.72 23.36
CA ASN A 169 -18.74 -16.56 22.50
C ASN A 169 -17.26 -16.50 22.12
N ALA A 170 -16.98 -16.42 20.82
CA ALA A 170 -15.65 -16.31 20.26
C ALA A 170 -15.64 -15.25 19.14
N LYS A 171 -14.55 -14.49 19.06
CA LYS A 171 -14.28 -13.57 17.97
C LYS A 171 -13.45 -14.29 16.92
N MET A 172 -13.87 -14.24 15.66
CA MET A 172 -13.11 -14.82 14.57
C MET A 172 -12.65 -13.73 13.61
N GLN A 173 -11.38 -13.78 13.23
CA GLN A 173 -10.86 -12.93 12.18
C GLN A 173 -10.99 -13.66 10.84
N VAL A 174 -11.72 -13.08 9.91
CA VAL A 174 -11.86 -13.58 8.54
C VAL A 174 -11.16 -12.63 7.57
N ARG A 175 -10.64 -13.19 6.48
CA ARG A 175 -9.91 -12.41 5.48
C ARG A 175 -10.30 -12.82 4.07
N ALA A 176 -10.37 -11.88 3.15
CA ALA A 176 -10.53 -12.14 1.73
C ALA A 176 -9.55 -11.29 0.92
N GLN A 177 -8.96 -11.87 -0.11
CA GLN A 177 -8.08 -11.18 -1.06
C GLN A 177 -8.76 -11.11 -2.42
N ILE A 178 -8.95 -9.89 -2.91
CA ILE A 178 -9.62 -9.58 -4.18
C ILE A 178 -8.60 -8.91 -5.10
N ASP A 179 -8.40 -9.46 -6.29
CA ASP A 179 -7.48 -8.92 -7.29
C ASP A 179 -7.93 -7.51 -7.72
N ALA A 180 -7.04 -6.52 -7.67
CA ALA A 180 -7.39 -5.13 -7.97
C ALA A 180 -7.55 -4.84 -9.47
N GLU A 181 -7.04 -5.74 -10.34
CA GLU A 181 -7.08 -5.56 -11.80
C GLU A 181 -8.36 -6.14 -12.41
N ASN A 182 -8.89 -7.24 -11.86
CA ASN A 182 -10.06 -7.93 -12.43
C ASN A 182 -11.17 -8.24 -11.40
N GLY A 183 -10.87 -8.11 -10.10
CA GLY A 183 -11.79 -8.41 -9.01
C GLY A 183 -12.09 -9.88 -8.78
N GLU A 184 -11.23 -10.78 -9.23
CA GLU A 184 -11.25 -12.21 -8.87
C GLU A 184 -10.92 -12.41 -7.38
N ILE A 185 -11.55 -13.41 -6.77
CA ILE A 185 -11.25 -13.80 -5.39
C ILE A 185 -10.01 -14.71 -5.42
N LEU A 186 -8.89 -14.21 -4.91
CA LEU A 186 -7.62 -14.93 -4.88
C LEU A 186 -7.54 -15.90 -3.69
N LYS A 187 -8.02 -15.46 -2.52
CA LYS A 187 -7.91 -16.23 -1.28
C LYS A 187 -9.00 -15.86 -0.30
N VAL A 188 -9.47 -16.86 0.45
CA VAL A 188 -10.36 -16.67 1.60
C VAL A 188 -9.74 -17.36 2.80
N GLY A 189 -9.48 -16.59 3.85
CA GLY A 189 -8.93 -17.06 5.12
C GLY A 189 -10.00 -17.09 6.20
N LYS A 190 -10.20 -18.26 6.80
CA LYS A 190 -10.97 -18.47 8.02
C LYS A 190 -10.11 -19.24 9.02
N PRO A 191 -10.29 -19.05 10.33
CA PRO A 191 -9.58 -19.87 11.30
C PRO A 191 -10.02 -21.34 11.18
N TRP A 192 -9.11 -22.26 11.49
CA TRP A 192 -9.37 -23.70 11.35
C TRP A 192 -10.58 -24.16 12.16
N TRP A 193 -10.90 -23.53 13.29
CA TRP A 193 -12.05 -23.87 14.14
C TRP A 193 -13.37 -23.29 13.63
N ALA A 194 -13.38 -22.53 12.53
CA ALA A 194 -14.60 -21.94 11.98
C ALA A 194 -15.67 -22.98 11.61
N PHE A 195 -15.29 -24.24 11.34
CA PHE A 195 -16.26 -25.32 11.09
C PHE A 195 -17.03 -25.75 12.35
N LEU A 196 -16.51 -25.47 13.54
CA LEU A 196 -17.15 -25.76 14.83
C LEU A 196 -18.00 -24.59 15.32
N ALA A 197 -17.91 -23.44 14.65
CA ALA A 197 -18.61 -22.24 15.02
C ALA A 197 -19.98 -22.21 14.37
N VAL A 198 -20.99 -21.86 15.16
CA VAL A 198 -22.29 -21.44 14.63
C VAL A 198 -22.19 -19.97 14.30
N GLU A 199 -22.44 -19.65 13.02
CA GLU A 199 -22.45 -18.29 12.51
C GLU A 199 -23.83 -17.68 12.79
N PRO A 200 -23.95 -16.64 13.65
CA PRO A 200 -25.18 -15.88 13.72
C PRO A 200 -25.40 -15.13 12.40
N GLU A 201 -26.66 -14.97 11.97
CA GLU A 201 -26.98 -14.11 10.83
C GLU A 201 -26.74 -12.65 11.24
N GLU A 202 -25.62 -12.07 10.80
CA GLU A 202 -25.31 -10.64 10.90
C GLU A 202 -25.83 -9.91 9.66
#